data_AF-A0A1W5XGT1-F1
#
_entry.id   AF-A0A1W5XGT1-F1
#
_cell.length_a   1.000
_cell.length_b   1.000
_cell.length_c   1.000
_cell.angle_alpha   90.00
_cell.angle_beta   90.00
_cell.angle_gamma   90.00
#
_symmetry.space_group_name_H-M   'P 1'
#
loop_
_entity.id
_entity.type
_entity.pdbx_description
1 polymer ?
#
loop_
_entity_poly.entity_id
_entity_poly.type
_entity_poly.pdbx_seq_one_letter_code
_entity_poly.pdbx_strand_id
1 'polypeptide(L)' 'MAVRLGHLDSVTLSAAFVRNGRMDVVVATNPLARALHAPMFASDTTDRHGCANFARYHFLDPGG' A
#
# COMPACT_ATOMS: atom_id res chain seq x y z
N MET A 1 16.04 -2.47 3.95
CA MET A 1 15.84 -1.46 5.02
C MET A 1 14.60 -0.65 4.66
N ALA A 2 13.44 -0.95 5.27
CA ALA A 2 12.24 -0.14 5.10
C ALA A 2 12.32 1.03 6.10
N VAL A 3 12.20 2.27 5.60
CA VAL A 3 12.14 3.44 6.45
C VAL A 3 10.85 3.36 7.27
N ARG A 4 10.97 2.99 8.55
CA ARG A 4 9.86 3.02 9.50
C ARG A 4 9.60 4.47 9.90
N LEU A 5 8.78 5.18 9.14
CA LEU A 5 8.23 6.46 9.58
C LEU A 5 7.31 6.18 10.78
N GLY A 6 7.83 6.31 12.01
CA GLY A 6 7.13 6.01 13.26
C GLY A 6 5.82 6.78 13.50
N HIS A 7 5.44 7.69 12.60
CA HIS A 7 4.15 8.38 12.62
C HIS A 7 2.97 7.47 12.28
N LEU A 8 3.10 6.48 11.40
CA LEU A 8 1.95 5.60 11.09
C LEU A 8 1.71 4.54 12.18
N ASP A 9 2.74 4.18 12.94
CA ASP A 9 2.63 3.23 14.04
C ASP A 9 1.85 3.80 15.24
N SER A 10 1.70 5.14 15.37
CA SER A 10 0.87 5.76 16.41
C SER A 10 -0.64 5.62 16.14
N VAL A 11 -1.02 5.37 14.88
CA VAL A 11 -2.39 5.03 14.49
C VAL A 11 -2.57 3.53 14.66
N THR A 12 -2.95 3.12 15.87
CA THR A 12 -2.98 1.71 16.28
C THR A 12 -4.31 1.00 16.01
N LEU A 13 -5.42 1.75 15.91
CA LEU A 13 -6.77 1.19 15.76
C LEU A 13 -7.37 1.35 14.36
N SER A 14 -6.59 1.90 13.41
CA SER A 14 -7.04 2.14 12.03
C SER A 14 -5.94 1.82 11.03
N ALA A 15 -6.33 1.45 9.81
CA ALA A 15 -5.41 1.36 8.69
C ALA A 15 -4.89 2.75 8.29
N ALA A 16 -3.57 2.89 8.14
CA ALA A 16 -2.94 4.13 7.71
C ALA A 16 -1.82 3.90 6.68
N PHE A 17 -1.72 4.78 5.69
CA PHE A 17 -0.72 4.73 4.63
C PHE A 17 -0.46 6.11 4.01
N VAL A 18 0.65 6.25 3.29
CA VAL A 18 1.01 7.46 2.53
C VAL A 18 1.12 7.11 1.04
N ARG A 19 0.52 7.96 0.19
CA ARG A 19 0.53 7.80 -1.26
C ARG A 19 0.79 9.10 -1.99
N ASN A 20 1.34 9.01 -3.20
CA ASN A 20 1.54 10.17 -4.08
C ASN A 20 0.24 10.52 -4.85
N GLY A 21 0.29 11.59 -5.66
CA GLY A 21 -0.85 12.00 -6.51
C GLY A 21 -1.24 10.99 -7.58
N ARG A 22 -0.33 10.08 -7.96
CA ARG A 22 -0.58 8.96 -8.87
C ARG A 22 -1.19 7.74 -8.17
N MET A 23 -1.44 7.82 -6.87
CA MET A 23 -1.99 6.73 -6.06
C MET A 23 -1.03 5.59 -5.73
N ASP A 24 0.26 5.79 -6.00
CA ASP A 24 1.31 4.85 -5.60
C ASP A 24 1.50 4.93 -4.08
N VAL A 25 1.58 3.79 -3.38
CA VAL A 25 1.90 3.70 -1.95
C VAL A 25 3.42 3.68 -1.79
N VAL A 26 4.04 4.87 -1.66
CA VAL A 26 5.48 5.05 -1.93
C VAL A 26 6.38 4.94 -0.70
N VAL A 27 5.89 5.22 0.51
CA VAL A 27 6.82 5.46 1.65
C VAL A 27 6.46 4.73 2.94
N ALA A 28 5.18 4.61 3.32
CA ALA A 28 4.83 3.98 4.59
C ALA A 28 3.39 3.43 4.62
N THR A 29 3.24 2.32 5.35
CA THR A 29 1.97 1.67 5.70
C THR A 29 2.09 1.13 7.12
N ASN A 30 1.05 1.20 7.94
CA ASN A 30 1.01 0.39 9.16
C ASN A 30 0.57 -1.07 8.84
N PRO A 31 0.77 -2.02 9.78
CA PRO A 31 0.39 -3.42 9.56
C PRO A 31 -1.10 -3.61 9.23
N LEU A 32 -1.99 -2.79 9.81
CA LEU A 32 -3.42 -2.84 9.53
C LEU A 32 -3.72 -2.47 8.07
N ALA A 33 -3.09 -1.44 7.51
CA ALA A 33 -3.24 -1.08 6.09
C ALA A 33 -2.70 -2.17 5.16
N ARG A 34 -1.58 -2.82 5.54
CA ARG A 34 -1.05 -3.98 4.78
C ARG A 34 -2.01 -5.15 4.79
N ALA A 35 -2.62 -5.45 5.94
CA ALA A 35 -3.61 -6.52 6.05
C ALA A 35 -4.89 -6.20 5.26
N LEU A 36 -5.41 -4.98 5.40
CA LEU A 36 -6.63 -4.54 4.73
C LEU A 36 -6.52 -4.58 3.19
N HIS A 37 -5.36 -4.21 2.66
CA HIS A 37 -5.12 -4.18 1.22
C HIS A 37 -4.18 -5.31 0.76
N ALA A 38 -4.15 -6.44 1.48
CA ALA A 38 -3.24 -7.55 1.18
C ALA A 38 -3.31 -8.03 -0.29
N PRO A 39 -4.50 -8.19 -0.91
CA PRO A 39 -4.59 -8.56 -2.32
C PRO A 39 -3.93 -7.54 -3.26
N MET A 40 -4.12 -6.24 -2.99
CA MET A 40 -3.50 -5.17 -3.77
C MET A 40 -1.98 -5.20 -3.69
N PHE A 41 -1.40 -5.53 -2.53
CA PHE A 41 0.05 -5.65 -2.37
C PHE A 41 0.64 -6.95 -2.94
N ALA A 42 -0.20 -7.95 -3.19
CA ALA A 42 0.19 -9.23 -3.80
C ALA A 42 -0.13 -9.31 -5.30
N SER A 43 -0.91 -8.35 -5.82
CA SER A 43 -1.30 -8.27 -7.22
C SER A 43 -0.11 -8.08 -8.15
N ASP A 44 -0.20 -8.68 -9.35
CA ASP A 44 0.76 -8.54 -10.45
C ASP A 44 0.91 -7.10 -10.95
N THR A 45 -0.05 -6.22 -10.60
CA THR A 45 0.02 -4.79 -10.91
C THR A 45 0.89 -3.98 -9.95
N THR A 46 1.35 -4.60 -8.86
CA THR A 46 2.38 -4.04 -7.97
C THR A 46 3.70 -3.97 -8.72
N ASP A 47 4.34 -2.80 -8.73
CA ASP A 47 5.58 -2.66 -9.50
C ASP A 47 6.75 -3.45 -8.89
N ARG A 48 7.84 -3.57 -9.65
CA ARG A 48 9.07 -4.28 -9.24
C ARG A 48 9.73 -3.75 -7.95
N HIS A 49 9.35 -2.56 -7.50
CA HIS A 49 9.85 -1.95 -6.27
C HIS A 49 8.91 -2.21 -5.08
N GLY A 50 7.84 -2.99 -5.27
CA GLY A 50 6.82 -3.26 -4.25
C GLY A 50 5.86 -2.08 -4.06
N CYS A 51 5.80 -1.16 -5.02
CA CYS A 51 4.94 0.00 -4.97
C CYS A 51 3.54 -0.37 -5.47
N ALA A 52 2.67 -0.72 -4.53
CA ALA A 52 1.27 -0.99 -4.84
C ALA A 52 0.55 0.31 -5.22
N ASN A 53 -0.42 0.22 -6.13
CA ASN A 53 -1.16 1.37 -6.63
C ASN A 53 -2.65 1.04 -6.70
N PHE A 54 -3.47 1.88 -6.07
CA PHE A 54 -4.92 1.67 -6.01
C PHE A 54 -5.60 1.70 -7.38
N ALA A 55 -5.18 2.57 -8.30
CA ALA A 55 -5.77 2.61 -9.65
C ALA A 55 -5.45 1.32 -10.40
N ARG A 56 -4.17 0.92 -10.38
CA ARG A 56 -3.77 -0.26 -11.14
C ARG A 56 -4.47 -1.49 -10.63
N TYR A 57 -4.57 -1.65 -9.31
CA TYR A 57 -5.28 -2.77 -8.74
C TYR A 57 -6.77 -2.77 -9.10
N HIS A 58 -7.47 -1.66 -8.90
CA HIS A 58 -8.93 -1.66 -9.13
C HIS A 58 -9.34 -1.66 -10.60
N PHE A 59 -8.49 -1.17 -11.51
CA PHE A 59 -8.88 -0.98 -12.91
C PHE A 59 -8.09 -1.83 -13.90
N LEU A 60 -6.92 -2.33 -13.53
CA LEU A 60 -6.02 -3.06 -14.42
C LEU A 60 -5.64 -4.45 -13.92
N ASP A 61 -5.98 -4.81 -12.66
CA ASP A 61 -5.70 -6.14 -12.15
C ASP A 61 -6.63 -7.17 -12.81
N PRO A 62 -6.08 -8.22 -13.42
CA PRO A 62 -6.88 -9.25 -14.08
C PRO A 62 -7.59 -10.18 -13.08
N GLY A 63 -7.24 -10.14 -11.79
CA GLY A 63 -7.87 -10.89 -10.72
C GLY A 63 -8.89 -10.08 -9.90
N GLY A 64 -9.20 -8.86 -10.32
CA GLY A 64 -10.17 -7.94 -9.71
C GLY A 64 -11.63 -8.25 -10.03
#